data_AF-A0A6P0DW38-F1
#
_entry.id   AF-A0A6P0DW38-F1
#
_cell.length_a   1.000
_cell.length_b   1.000
_cell.length_c   1.000
_cell.angle_alpha   90.00
_cell.angle_beta   90.00
_cell.angle_gamma   90.00
#
_symmetry.space_group_name_H-M   'P 1'
#
loop_
_entity.id
_entity.type
_entity.pdbx_description
1 polymer ?
#
loop_
_entity_poly.entity_id
_entity_poly.type
_entity_poly.pdbx_seq_one_letter_code
_entity_poly.pdbx_strand_id
1 'polypeptide(L)'
;QHSFGWPLDMSTGGGSFLYHLEDNLVAVGFVIHLNYKNPYLYPFEEFQRFKTHPAIRGTFEGGKRLSYGARAITEGGYQSVPKLSFPGGALIGCSAGFVNVPRIKGSHNAVLSGMMAADRIAEAIAAGRANDEVVEIGTDWRKSDIGKDLKRVRNV
;
A
#
# COMPACT_ATOMS: atom_id res chain seq x y z
N GLN A 1 10.62 6.65 -11.24
CA GLN A 1 11.83 6.78 -10.41
C GLN A 1 11.44 6.69 -8.94
N HIS A 2 12.30 6.11 -8.11
CA HIS A 2 12.14 6.07 -6.65
C HIS A 2 13.41 6.60 -6.00
N SER A 3 13.28 7.29 -4.87
CA SER A 3 14.44 7.77 -4.09
C SER A 3 14.24 7.60 -2.59
N PHE A 4 15.35 7.45 -1.88
CA PHE A 4 15.44 7.39 -0.42
C PHE A 4 16.47 8.42 0.06
N GLY A 5 16.46 8.73 1.36
CA GLY A 5 17.35 9.73 1.96
C GLY A 5 16.73 11.12 2.01
N TRP A 6 17.52 12.15 1.66
CA TRP A 6 17.11 13.55 1.77
C TRP A 6 15.72 13.79 1.14
N PRO A 7 14.82 14.52 1.81
CA PRO A 7 15.05 15.37 2.99
C PRO A 7 14.95 14.68 4.36
N LEU A 8 14.72 13.36 4.39
CA LEU A 8 14.67 12.59 5.63
C LEU A 8 16.07 12.33 6.19
N ASP A 9 16.13 12.18 7.52
CA ASP A 9 17.30 11.66 8.21
C ASP A 9 17.39 10.12 8.10
N MET A 10 18.48 9.54 8.63
CA MET A 10 18.70 8.08 8.59
C MET A 10 17.84 7.29 9.59
N SER A 11 17.06 7.97 10.44
CA SER A 11 16.18 7.34 11.45
C SER A 11 14.70 7.37 11.09
N THR A 12 14.35 8.15 10.06
CA THR A 12 12.98 8.33 9.58
C THR A 12 12.77 7.55 8.30
N GLY A 13 11.90 6.53 8.37
CA GLY A 13 11.53 5.74 7.20
C GLY A 13 10.65 6.53 6.23
N GLY A 14 10.95 6.42 4.93
CA GLY A 14 10.17 7.06 3.89
C GLY A 14 10.93 7.15 2.56
N GLY A 15 10.31 7.78 1.57
CA GLY A 15 10.89 7.93 0.24
C GLY A 15 9.93 8.55 -0.76
N SER A 16 10.41 8.76 -1.98
CA SER A 16 9.63 9.37 -3.06
C SER A 16 9.27 8.39 -4.16
N PHE A 17 8.22 8.73 -4.91
CA PHE A 17 7.97 8.20 -6.24
C PHE A 17 7.74 9.34 -7.23
N LEU A 18 8.20 9.14 -8.46
CA LEU A 18 7.97 10.03 -9.60
C LEU A 18 7.75 9.18 -10.86
N TYR A 19 6.54 9.23 -11.42
CA TYR A 19 6.14 8.47 -12.60
C TYR A 19 5.74 9.41 -13.73
N HIS A 20 6.37 9.24 -14.89
CA HIS A 20 5.92 9.89 -16.11
C HIS A 20 4.73 9.11 -16.67
N LEU A 21 3.69 9.85 -17.05
CA LEU A 21 2.49 9.35 -17.68
C LEU A 21 2.39 9.92 -19.10
N GLU A 22 1.36 9.51 -19.82
CA GLU A 22 1.00 10.12 -21.11
C GLU A 22 0.58 11.59 -20.94
N ASP A 23 0.34 12.29 -22.05
CA ASP A 23 -0.14 13.69 -22.06
C ASP A 23 0.75 14.69 -21.31
N ASN A 24 2.06 14.43 -21.27
CA ASN A 24 3.05 15.24 -20.56
C ASN A 24 2.72 15.42 -19.06
N LEU A 25 2.15 14.37 -18.46
CA LEU A 25 1.79 14.35 -17.04
C LEU A 25 2.87 13.64 -16.20
N VAL A 26 3.02 14.09 -14.96
CA VAL A 26 3.87 13.44 -13.96
C VAL A 26 3.06 13.24 -12.69
N ALA A 27 3.04 12.00 -12.18
CA ALA A 27 2.56 11.68 -10.86
C ALA A 27 3.75 11.62 -9.89
N VAL A 28 3.75 12.48 -8.88
CA VAL A 28 4.81 12.54 -7.87
C VAL A 28 4.22 12.48 -6.47
N GLY A 29 4.90 11.78 -5.57
CA GLY A 29 4.52 11.74 -4.16
C GLY A 29 5.69 11.38 -3.24
N PHE A 30 5.40 11.46 -1.95
CA PHE A 30 6.36 11.21 -0.87
C PHE A 30 5.65 10.43 0.24
N VAL A 31 6.34 9.43 0.76
CA VAL A 31 5.86 8.53 1.82
C VAL A 31 6.72 8.74 3.05
N ILE A 32 6.09 8.81 4.21
CA ILE A 32 6.76 8.84 5.51
C ILE A 32 6.10 7.81 6.41
N HIS A 33 6.92 7.00 7.07
CA HIS A 33 6.45 5.96 7.97
C HIS A 33 5.93 6.61 9.25
N LEU A 34 4.71 6.29 9.67
CA LEU A 34 4.06 6.93 10.83
C LEU A 34 4.66 6.52 12.20
N ASN A 35 5.79 5.82 12.20
CA ASN A 35 6.57 5.49 13.40
C ASN A 35 7.69 6.51 13.70
N TYR A 36 7.76 7.63 12.97
CA TYR A 36 8.72 8.72 13.21
C TYR A 36 8.63 9.26 14.65
N LYS A 37 9.76 9.75 15.17
CA LYS A 37 9.87 10.18 16.58
C LYS A 37 9.81 11.68 16.78
N ASN A 38 10.26 12.46 15.79
CA ASN A 38 10.29 13.91 15.90
C ASN A 38 8.85 14.47 15.79
N PRO A 39 8.29 15.09 16.85
CA PRO A 39 6.94 15.63 16.82
C PRO A 39 6.79 16.86 15.92
N TYR A 40 7.90 17.49 15.51
CA TYR A 40 7.92 18.62 14.58
C TYR A 40 8.04 18.20 13.12
N LEU A 41 8.19 16.90 12.83
CA LEU A 41 8.25 16.44 11.44
C LEU A 41 6.90 16.67 10.78
N TYR A 42 6.92 17.35 9.63
CA TYR A 42 5.73 17.69 8.88
C TYR A 42 5.74 17.03 7.49
N PRO A 43 4.99 15.92 7.28
CA PRO A 43 5.11 15.13 6.05
C PRO A 43 4.82 15.90 4.76
N PHE A 44 3.90 16.86 4.81
CA PHE A 44 3.60 17.69 3.65
C PHE A 44 4.78 18.59 3.26
N GLU A 45 5.45 19.18 4.25
CA GLU A 45 6.61 20.04 4.01
C GLU A 45 7.81 19.24 3.54
N GLU A 46 8.06 18.05 4.09
CA GLU A 46 9.10 17.15 3.59
C GLU A 46 8.86 16.80 2.11
N PHE A 47 7.61 16.59 1.70
CA PHE A 47 7.28 16.44 0.29
C PHE A 47 7.57 17.72 -0.52
N GLN A 48 7.28 18.92 0.00
CA GLN A 48 7.63 20.16 -0.70
C GLN A 48 9.16 20.31 -0.83
N ARG A 49 9.91 20.04 0.24
CA ARG A 49 11.38 20.07 0.27
C ARG A 49 11.97 19.09 -0.74
N PHE A 50 11.50 17.84 -0.77
CA PHE A 50 11.95 16.84 -1.74
C PHE A 50 11.96 17.37 -3.19
N LYS A 51 10.91 18.09 -3.60
CA LYS A 51 10.79 18.63 -4.97
C LYS A 51 11.83 19.70 -5.30
N THR A 52 12.50 20.30 -4.31
CA THR A 52 13.57 21.27 -4.54
C THR A 52 14.94 20.63 -4.73
N HIS A 53 15.07 19.31 -4.53
CA HIS A 53 16.31 18.59 -4.72
C HIS A 53 16.86 18.82 -6.15
N PRO A 54 18.16 19.10 -6.34
CA PRO A 54 18.73 19.43 -7.65
C PRO A 54 18.45 18.41 -8.75
N ALA A 55 18.43 17.12 -8.40
CA ALA A 55 18.14 16.03 -9.34
C ALA A 55 16.65 15.92 -9.73
N ILE A 56 15.75 16.61 -9.01
CA ILE A 56 14.29 16.50 -9.19
C ILE A 56 13.71 17.82 -9.72
N ARG A 57 14.15 18.97 -9.19
CA ARG A 57 13.55 20.29 -9.45
C ARG A 57 13.37 20.62 -10.93
N GLY A 58 14.31 20.21 -11.77
CA GLY A 58 14.27 20.45 -13.22
C GLY A 58 13.06 19.79 -13.90
N THR A 59 12.55 18.68 -13.34
CA THR A 59 11.33 18.01 -13.85
C THR A 59 10.09 18.89 -13.73
N PHE A 60 10.09 19.85 -12.81
CA PHE A 60 8.92 20.69 -12.52
C PHE A 60 9.05 22.11 -13.08
N GLU A 61 10.15 22.46 -13.74
CA GLU A 61 10.33 23.78 -14.35
C GLU A 61 9.27 24.05 -15.42
N GLY A 62 8.56 25.18 -15.30
CA GLY A 62 7.42 25.50 -16.17
C GLY A 62 6.17 24.62 -15.95
N GLY A 63 6.23 23.64 -15.04
CA GLY A 63 5.13 22.73 -14.76
C GLY A 63 3.98 23.38 -13.99
N LYS A 64 2.77 22.85 -14.18
CA LYS A 64 1.56 23.27 -13.45
C LYS A 64 1.09 22.12 -12.56
N ARG A 65 0.94 22.36 -11.26
CA ARG A 65 0.29 21.41 -10.35
C ARG A 65 -1.21 21.34 -10.65
N LEU A 66 -1.69 20.19 -11.10
CA LEU A 66 -3.10 19.97 -11.41
C LEU A 66 -3.94 19.53 -10.20
N SER A 67 -3.35 18.72 -9.31
CA SER A 67 -4.06 18.15 -8.17
C SER A 67 -3.13 17.92 -6.97
N TYR A 68 -3.74 17.66 -5.82
CA TYR A 68 -3.07 17.22 -4.59
C TYR A 68 -3.99 16.28 -3.82
N GLY A 69 -3.41 15.27 -3.18
CA GLY A 69 -4.10 14.37 -2.27
C GLY A 69 -3.12 13.73 -1.30
N ALA A 70 -3.67 13.18 -0.21
CA ALA A 70 -2.92 12.45 0.79
C ALA A 70 -3.73 11.23 1.24
N ARG A 71 -3.04 10.13 1.55
CA ARG A 71 -3.67 8.90 2.04
C ARG A 71 -2.65 8.10 2.87
N ALA A 72 -3.12 7.49 3.94
CA ALA A 72 -2.34 6.49 4.66
C ALA A 72 -2.30 5.16 3.88
N ILE A 73 -1.17 4.46 3.96
CA ILE A 73 -1.00 3.10 3.43
C ILE A 73 -0.58 2.19 4.57
N THR A 74 -0.97 0.92 4.50
CA THR A 74 -0.58 -0.06 5.52
C THR A 74 0.85 -0.52 5.28
N GLU A 75 1.64 -0.57 6.35
CA GLU A 75 3.04 -0.99 6.29
C GLU A 75 3.34 -2.29 7.05
N GLY A 76 2.42 -2.79 7.89
CA GLY A 76 2.69 -3.97 8.73
C GLY A 76 2.92 -5.30 7.99
N GLY A 77 2.53 -5.37 6.71
CA GLY A 77 2.82 -6.52 5.84
C GLY A 77 2.29 -7.86 6.35
N TYR A 78 3.02 -8.93 6.04
CA TYR A 78 2.63 -10.32 6.34
C TYR A 78 2.32 -10.56 7.84
N GLN A 79 3.03 -9.86 8.73
CA GLN A 79 2.94 -10.01 10.17
C GLN A 79 1.69 -9.39 10.78
N SER A 80 1.11 -8.38 10.11
CA SER A 80 0.00 -7.60 10.65
C SER A 80 -1.36 -7.98 10.03
N VAL A 81 -1.42 -9.01 9.19
CA VAL A 81 -2.69 -9.47 8.61
C VAL A 81 -3.58 -10.06 9.72
N PRO A 82 -4.78 -9.51 9.96
CA PRO A 82 -5.67 -9.95 11.03
C PRO A 82 -6.45 -11.23 10.63
N LYS A 83 -7.40 -11.65 11.46
CA LYS A 83 -8.46 -12.57 11.02
C LYS A 83 -9.27 -11.89 9.91
N LEU A 84 -9.49 -12.58 8.80
CA LEU A 84 -10.06 -11.99 7.59
C LEU A 84 -11.56 -12.23 7.40
N SER A 85 -12.17 -13.12 8.16
CA SER A 85 -13.58 -13.46 8.04
C SER A 85 -14.27 -13.35 9.39
N PHE A 86 -15.57 -13.11 9.35
CA PHE A 86 -16.49 -13.13 10.49
C PHE A 86 -17.89 -13.50 9.99
N PRO A 87 -18.83 -13.87 10.87
CA PRO A 87 -20.19 -14.21 10.45
C PRO A 87 -20.81 -13.06 9.63
N GLY A 88 -21.12 -13.34 8.36
CA GLY A 88 -21.70 -12.36 7.44
C GLY A 88 -20.73 -11.36 6.79
N GLY A 89 -19.40 -11.50 6.93
CA GLY A 89 -18.48 -10.58 6.26
C GLY A 89 -17.00 -10.99 6.20
N ALA A 90 -16.23 -10.22 5.44
CA ALA A 90 -14.80 -10.42 5.24
C ALA A 90 -14.03 -9.11 5.08
N LEU A 91 -12.75 -9.13 5.45
CA LEU A 91 -11.77 -8.08 5.21
C LEU A 91 -10.92 -8.45 4.00
N ILE A 92 -10.84 -7.53 3.03
CA ILE A 92 -10.05 -7.69 1.80
C ILE A 92 -9.19 -6.45 1.52
N GLY A 93 -8.25 -6.59 0.59
CA GLY A 93 -7.36 -5.53 0.12
C GLY A 93 -6.58 -4.81 1.20
N CYS A 94 -6.46 -3.48 1.07
CA CYS A 94 -5.70 -2.69 2.04
C CYS A 94 -6.34 -2.69 3.43
N SER A 95 -7.65 -2.96 3.56
CA SER A 95 -8.27 -3.12 4.87
C SER A 95 -7.78 -4.37 5.60
N ALA A 96 -7.40 -5.42 4.84
CA ALA A 96 -6.74 -6.61 5.36
C ALA A 96 -5.21 -6.43 5.54
N GLY A 97 -4.65 -5.28 5.14
CA GLY A 97 -3.21 -5.01 5.21
C GLY A 97 -2.38 -5.63 4.08
N PHE A 98 -2.99 -6.01 2.95
CA PHE A 98 -2.30 -6.67 1.85
C PHE A 98 -1.47 -5.74 0.95
N VAL A 99 -0.51 -5.03 1.53
CA VAL A 99 0.40 -4.12 0.81
C VAL A 99 1.84 -4.66 0.86
N ASN A 100 2.47 -4.75 -0.31
CA ASN A 100 3.89 -5.00 -0.44
C ASN A 100 4.64 -3.67 -0.35
N VAL A 101 5.12 -3.35 0.85
CA VAL A 101 5.69 -2.04 1.20
C VAL A 101 6.97 -1.72 0.42
N PRO A 102 7.97 -2.62 0.31
CA PRO A 102 9.21 -2.27 -0.38
C PRO A 102 9.00 -1.97 -1.87
N ARG A 103 7.90 -2.48 -2.44
CA ARG A 103 7.52 -2.21 -3.83
C ARG A 103 6.51 -1.07 -3.98
N ILE A 104 5.96 -0.56 -2.87
CA ILE A 104 4.84 0.40 -2.79
C ILE A 104 3.67 -0.09 -3.67
N LYS A 105 3.30 -1.37 -3.54
CA LYS A 105 2.26 -2.01 -4.34
C LYS A 105 1.28 -2.79 -3.47
N GLY A 106 0.00 -2.41 -3.53
CA GLY A 106 -1.10 -3.14 -2.89
C GLY A 106 -2.29 -3.42 -3.80
N SER A 107 -2.37 -2.78 -4.97
CA SER A 107 -3.51 -2.91 -5.88
C SER A 107 -3.70 -4.34 -6.39
N HIS A 108 -2.62 -5.02 -6.78
CA HIS A 108 -2.68 -6.40 -7.26
C HIS A 108 -3.17 -7.35 -6.17
N ASN A 109 -2.63 -7.25 -4.95
CA ASN A 109 -3.08 -8.08 -3.83
C ASN A 109 -4.52 -7.74 -3.40
N ALA A 110 -4.94 -6.49 -3.54
CA ALA A 110 -6.33 -6.09 -3.28
C ALA A 110 -7.29 -6.76 -4.26
N VAL A 111 -7.00 -6.73 -5.56
CA VAL A 111 -7.79 -7.43 -6.58
C VAL A 111 -7.80 -8.93 -6.31
N LEU A 112 -6.64 -9.55 -6.09
CA LEU A 112 -6.53 -10.97 -5.80
C LEU A 112 -7.34 -11.38 -4.56
N SER A 113 -7.34 -10.56 -3.51
CA SER A 113 -8.10 -10.86 -2.30
C SER A 113 -9.61 -10.77 -2.51
N GLY A 114 -10.07 -9.84 -3.37
CA GLY A 114 -11.48 -9.74 -3.75
C GLY A 114 -11.93 -10.95 -4.56
N MET A 115 -11.12 -11.38 -5.53
CA MET A 115 -11.37 -12.59 -6.32
C MET A 115 -11.42 -13.83 -5.41
N MET A 116 -10.40 -14.02 -4.57
CA MET A 116 -10.35 -15.14 -3.64
C MET A 116 -11.55 -15.16 -2.69
N ALA A 117 -11.96 -14.01 -2.14
CA ALA A 117 -13.15 -13.94 -1.29
C ALA A 117 -14.43 -14.29 -2.06
N ALA A 118 -14.58 -13.78 -3.29
CA ALA A 118 -15.72 -14.10 -4.15
C ALA A 118 -15.80 -15.59 -4.46
N ASP A 119 -14.68 -16.24 -4.80
CA ASP A 119 -14.63 -17.68 -5.09
C ASP A 119 -15.10 -18.51 -3.88
N ARG A 120 -14.59 -18.21 -2.68
CA ARG A 120 -14.98 -18.94 -1.45
C ARG A 120 -16.43 -18.70 -1.05
N ILE A 121 -16.93 -17.47 -1.23
CA ILE A 121 -18.34 -17.15 -0.98
C ILE A 121 -19.24 -17.89 -1.99
N ALA A 122 -18.86 -17.94 -3.26
CA ALA A 122 -19.62 -18.66 -4.29
C ALA A 122 -19.67 -20.17 -4.01
N GLU A 123 -18.55 -20.78 -3.63
CA GLU A 123 -18.51 -22.18 -3.19
C GLU A 123 -19.43 -22.44 -1.99
N ALA A 124 -19.43 -21.54 -0.99
CA ALA A 124 -20.29 -21.68 0.19
C ALA A 124 -21.79 -21.59 -0.17
N ILE A 125 -22.16 -20.63 -1.02
CA ILE A 125 -23.53 -20.47 -1.53
C ILE A 125 -23.95 -21.72 -2.31
N ALA A 126 -23.10 -22.24 -3.20
CA ALA A 126 -23.40 -23.44 -3.98
C ALA A 126 -23.58 -24.69 -3.11
N ALA A 127 -22.90 -24.76 -1.97
CA ALA A 127 -23.06 -25.82 -0.97
C ALA A 127 -24.30 -25.65 -0.08
N GLY A 128 -25.11 -24.61 -0.29
CA GLY A 128 -26.30 -24.31 0.52
C GLY A 128 -25.99 -23.81 1.93
N ARG A 129 -24.76 -23.31 2.17
CA ARG A 129 -24.39 -22.71 3.46
C ARG A 129 -25.14 -21.39 3.66
N ALA A 130 -25.51 -21.10 4.90
CA ALA A 130 -26.19 -19.86 5.29
C ALA A 130 -25.91 -19.51 6.76
N ASN A 131 -25.96 -18.22 7.10
CA ASN A 131 -25.79 -17.68 8.45
C ASN A 131 -24.47 -18.11 9.13
N ASP A 132 -23.39 -18.23 8.36
CA ASP A 132 -22.11 -18.74 8.85
C ASP A 132 -20.92 -17.83 8.48
N GLU A 133 -19.72 -18.32 8.77
CA GLU A 133 -18.45 -17.68 8.45
C GLU A 133 -17.70 -18.50 7.39
N VAL A 134 -17.30 -17.86 6.29
CA VAL A 134 -16.45 -18.46 5.25
C VAL A 134 -14.98 -18.35 5.69
N VAL A 135 -14.59 -19.22 6.62
CA VAL A 135 -13.25 -19.25 7.25
C VAL A 135 -12.11 -19.49 6.25
N GLU A 136 -12.42 -20.07 5.10
CA GLU A 136 -11.49 -20.38 4.02
C GLU A 136 -10.79 -19.12 3.48
N ILE A 137 -11.47 -17.97 3.51
CA ILE A 137 -10.90 -16.65 3.17
C ILE A 137 -9.69 -16.34 4.08
N GLY A 138 -9.78 -16.69 5.36
CA GLY A 138 -8.73 -16.47 6.35
C GLY A 138 -7.63 -17.53 6.35
N THR A 139 -7.94 -18.78 6.00
CA THR A 139 -6.96 -19.89 6.05
C THR A 139 -6.11 -20.00 4.79
N ASP A 140 -6.64 -19.59 3.64
CA ASP A 140 -6.03 -19.94 2.35
C ASP A 140 -5.12 -18.85 1.79
N TRP A 141 -5.31 -17.58 2.20
CA TRP A 141 -4.56 -16.46 1.65
C TRP A 141 -3.03 -16.64 1.79
N ARG A 142 -2.56 -17.30 2.86
CA ARG A 142 -1.13 -17.55 3.09
C ARG A 142 -0.51 -18.49 2.06
N LYS A 143 -1.31 -19.38 1.47
CA LYS A 143 -0.91 -20.32 0.42
C LYS A 143 -1.06 -19.71 -0.98
N SER A 144 -1.90 -18.68 -1.10
CA SER A 144 -2.12 -17.92 -2.34
C SER A 144 -0.91 -17.07 -2.75
N ASP A 145 -1.00 -16.45 -3.93
CA ASP A 145 0.02 -15.54 -4.42
C ASP A 145 0.17 -14.27 -3.55
N ILE A 146 -0.88 -13.87 -2.84
CA ILE A 146 -0.82 -12.78 -1.83
C ILE A 146 0.16 -13.18 -0.72
N GLY A 147 -0.02 -14.38 -0.15
CA GLY A 147 0.82 -14.90 0.91
C GLY A 147 2.28 -15.03 0.47
N LYS A 148 2.53 -15.52 -0.75
CA LYS A 148 3.89 -15.64 -1.32
C LYS A 148 4.53 -14.26 -1.53
N ASP A 149 3.80 -13.29 -2.07
CA ASP A 149 4.27 -11.93 -2.32
C ASP A 149 4.69 -11.24 -1.01
N LEU A 150 3.82 -11.28 0.01
CA LEU A 150 4.08 -10.62 1.30
C LEU A 150 5.14 -11.36 2.14
N LYS A 151 5.13 -12.69 2.14
CA LYS A 151 6.08 -13.49 2.93
C LYS A 151 7.53 -13.26 2.51
N ARG A 152 7.79 -12.99 1.22
CA ARG A 152 9.14 -12.73 0.69
C ARG A 152 9.74 -11.44 1.25
N VAL A 153 8.91 -10.43 1.46
CA VAL A 153 9.35 -9.07 1.85
C VAL A 153 9.08 -8.75 3.32
N ARG A 154 8.68 -9.73 4.12
CA ARG A 154 8.22 -9.52 5.50
C ARG A 154 9.26 -8.88 6.42
N ASN A 155 10.55 -9.08 6.19
CA ASN A 155 11.63 -8.61 7.07
C ASN A 155 12.47 -7.48 6.45
N VAL A 156 11.92 -6.80 5.44
CA VAL A 156 12.58 -5.63 4.80
C VAL A 156 12.26 -4.38 5.61
#